data_AF-X1PZ50-F1
#
_entry.id   AF-X1PZ50-F1
#
_cell.length_a   1.000
_cell.length_b   1.000
_cell.length_c   1.000
_cell.angle_alpha   90.00
_cell.angle_beta   90.00
_cell.angle_gamma   90.00
#
_symmetry.space_group_name_H-M   'P 1'
#
loop_
_entity.id
_entity.type
_entity.pdbx_description
1 polymer ?
#
loop_
_entity_poly.entity_id
_entity_poly.type
_entity_poly.pdbx_seq_one_letter_code
_entity_poly.pdbx_strand_id
1 'polypeptide(L)' 'MTEERIEEQATKPKPASFTVCKCKLEVVTDPDGKRHFEATCQSKEAREELAALFEEEAILRVNPKVILEETPVAEPQ' A
#
# COMPACT_ATOMS: atom_id res chain seq x y z
N MET A 1 20.87 7.87 32.57
CA MET A 1 21.29 8.77 31.47
C MET A 1 21.91 7.93 30.37
N THR A 2 21.05 7.34 29.52
CA THR A 2 21.38 6.85 28.17
C THR A 2 20.07 6.43 27.51
N GLU A 3 19.07 7.30 27.61
CA GLU A 3 17.90 7.29 26.74
C GLU A 3 18.25 8.25 25.61
N GLU A 4 18.65 7.74 24.45
CA GLU A 4 18.57 8.41 23.14
C GLU A 4 19.34 7.58 22.12
N ARG A 5 18.69 6.52 21.61
CA ARG A 5 18.98 5.91 20.30
C ARG A 5 17.95 4.82 19.97
N ILE A 6 16.67 5.18 20.02
CA ILE A 6 15.71 4.50 19.14
C ILE A 6 15.83 5.23 17.81
N GLU A 7 16.64 4.64 16.94
CA GLU A 7 16.87 5.08 15.57
C GLU A 7 15.55 5.34 14.85
N GLU A 8 15.36 6.60 14.47
CA GLU A 8 15.13 7.00 13.08
C GLU A 8 14.38 5.97 12.22
N GLN A 9 13.05 5.94 12.35
CA GLN A 9 12.19 5.76 11.19
C GLN A 9 11.14 6.86 11.23
N ALA A 10 11.61 8.09 11.02
CA ALA A 10 10.76 9.15 10.50
C ALA A 10 10.04 8.59 9.27
N THR A 11 8.75 8.38 9.46
CA THR A 11 7.78 7.76 8.56
C THR A 11 7.92 8.31 7.15
N LYS A 12 8.63 7.61 6.26
CA LYS A 12 8.43 7.82 4.82
C LYS A 12 6.94 7.56 4.58
N PRO A 13 6.17 8.50 4.00
CA PRO A 13 4.78 8.27 3.70
C PRO A 13 4.70 6.99 2.85
N LYS A 14 3.92 6.01 3.32
CA LYS A 14 3.71 4.76 2.57
C LYS A 14 3.27 5.17 1.15
N PRO A 15 3.83 4.55 0.09
CA PRO A 15 3.47 4.95 -1.26
C PRO A 15 1.96 4.76 -1.44
N ALA A 16 1.24 5.88 -1.61
CA ALA A 16 -0.18 5.90 -1.91
C ALA A 16 -0.45 5.59 -3.40
N SER A 17 0.58 5.12 -4.11
CA SER A 17 0.51 4.82 -5.53
C SER A 17 1.29 3.55 -5.89
N PHE A 18 0.87 2.92 -6.96
CA PHE A 18 1.54 1.78 -7.58
C PHE A 18 1.39 1.83 -9.10
N THR A 19 2.21 1.07 -9.82
CA THR A 19 2.17 1.02 -11.29
C THR A 19 1.74 -0.35 -11.75
N VAL A 20 0.76 -0.40 -12.67
CA VAL A 20 0.28 -1.63 -13.34
C VAL A 20 -0.05 -1.29 -14.79
N CYS A 21 0.25 -2.18 -15.74
CA CYS A 21 0.00 -1.99 -17.18
C CYS A 21 0.46 -0.62 -17.74
N LYS A 22 1.61 -0.10 -17.28
CA LYS A 22 2.13 1.25 -17.62
C LYS A 22 1.21 2.42 -17.24
N CYS A 23 0.28 2.18 -16.32
CA CYS A 23 -0.53 3.17 -15.64
C CYS A 23 -0.06 3.34 -14.20
N LYS A 24 0.05 4.59 -13.74
CA LYS A 24 0.27 4.92 -12.34
C LYS A 24 -1.08 5.10 -11.67
N LEU A 25 -1.40 4.24 -10.71
CA LEU A 25 -2.60 4.34 -9.88
C LEU A 25 -2.27 5.04 -8.58
N GLU A 26 -3.07 6.01 -8.18
CA GLU A 26 -2.90 6.79 -6.95
C GLU A 26 -4.19 6.78 -6.15
N VAL A 27 -4.09 6.72 -4.82
CA VAL A 27 -5.24 6.87 -3.93
C VAL A 27 -5.55 8.35 -3.76
N VAL A 28 -6.70 8.77 -4.25
CA VAL A 28 -7.21 10.15 -4.14
C VAL A 28 -8.34 10.17 -3.11
N THR A 29 -8.55 11.33 -2.47
CA THR A 29 -9.67 11.55 -1.54
C THR A 29 -10.59 12.60 -2.14
N ASP A 30 -11.86 12.24 -2.33
CA ASP A 30 -12.91 13.13 -2.83
C ASP A 30 -13.29 14.22 -1.80
N PRO A 31 -14.00 15.29 -2.20
CA PRO A 31 -14.54 16.30 -1.29
C PRO A 31 -15.42 15.74 -0.16
N ASP A 32 -16.09 14.61 -0.40
CA ASP A 32 -16.90 13.89 0.60
C ASP A 32 -16.06 13.02 1.55
N GLY A 33 -14.72 13.01 1.41
CA GLY A 33 -13.80 12.21 2.23
C GLY A 33 -13.70 10.73 1.84
N LYS A 34 -14.33 10.30 0.74
CA LYS A 34 -14.21 8.94 0.20
C LYS A 34 -12.87 8.77 -0.52
N ARG A 35 -12.31 7.56 -0.50
CA ARG A 35 -11.04 7.24 -1.18
C ARG A 35 -11.28 6.34 -2.37
N HIS A 36 -10.67 6.66 -3.49
CA HIS A 36 -10.71 5.89 -4.74
C HIS A 36 -9.34 5.85 -5.41
N PHE A 37 -9.20 4.97 -6.41
CA PHE A 37 -8.00 4.91 -7.24
C PHE A 37 -8.21 5.75 -8.51
N GLU A 38 -7.23 6.59 -8.82
CA GLU A 38 -7.14 7.28 -10.11
C GLU A 38 -5.93 6.77 -10.89
N ALA A 39 -6.13 6.44 -12.17
CA ALA A 39 -5.09 5.88 -13.03
C ALA A 39 -4.65 6.90 -14.09
N THR A 40 -3.35 7.22 -14.13
CA THR A 40 -2.73 7.98 -15.22
C THR A 40 -1.91 7.02 -16.10
N CYS A 41 -2.34 6.80 -17.34
CA CYS A 41 -1.71 5.86 -18.28
C CYS A 41 -0.82 6.57 -19.31
N GLN A 42 0.30 5.92 -19.68
CA GLN A 42 1.25 6.51 -20.64
C GLN A 42 0.80 6.40 -22.11
N SER A 43 -0.12 5.49 -22.45
CA SER A 43 -0.66 5.34 -23.80
C SER A 43 -2.11 4.88 -23.81
N LYS A 44 -2.74 4.94 -25.00
CA LYS A 44 -4.09 4.42 -25.21
C LYS A 44 -4.12 2.90 -25.00
N GLU A 45 -3.14 2.16 -25.52
CA GLU A 45 -3.10 0.70 -25.33
C GLU A 45 -2.98 0.32 -23.85
N ALA A 46 -2.15 1.04 -23.08
CA ALA A 46 -2.01 0.83 -21.64
C ALA A 46 -3.33 1.01 -20.88
N ARG A 47 -4.13 2.01 -21.27
CA ARG A 47 -5.47 2.24 -20.71
C ARG A 47 -6.43 1.11 -21.07
N GLU A 48 -6.43 0.66 -22.33
CA GLU A 48 -7.32 -0.41 -22.80
C GLU A 48 -6.98 -1.74 -22.12
N GLU A 49 -5.69 -2.04 -21.97
CA GLU A 49 -5.21 -3.22 -21.24
C GLU A 49 -5.62 -3.18 -19.75
N LEU A 50 -5.45 -2.03 -19.08
CA LEU A 50 -5.89 -1.88 -17.69
C LEU A 50 -7.42 -2.01 -17.55
N ALA A 51 -8.19 -1.45 -18.49
CA ALA A 51 -9.65 -1.56 -18.50
C ALA A 51 -10.10 -3.01 -18.66
N ALA A 52 -9.51 -3.75 -19.61
CA ALA A 52 -9.80 -5.16 -19.84
C ALA A 52 -9.59 -6.01 -18.58
N LEU A 53 -8.50 -5.78 -17.83
CA LEU A 53 -8.26 -6.47 -16.56
C LEU A 53 -9.36 -6.25 -15.52
N PHE A 54 -9.94 -5.05 -15.46
CA PHE A 54 -11.04 -4.75 -14.55
C PHE A 54 -12.39 -5.26 -15.06
N GLU A 55 -12.58 -5.40 -16.37
CA GLU A 55 -13.77 -6.01 -16.98
C GLU A 55 -13.80 -7.53 -16.82
N GLU A 56 -12.64 -8.19 -16.82
CA GLU A 56 -12.52 -9.64 -16.61
C GLU A 56 -12.62 -9.99 -15.11
N GLU A 57 -11.53 -9.88 -14.35
CA GLU A 57 -11.51 -10.11 -12.90
C GLU A 57 -10.23 -9.53 -12.27
N ALA A 58 -10.37 -8.54 -11.38
CA ALA A 58 -9.26 -7.98 -10.63
C ALA A 58 -9.31 -8.42 -9.15
N ILE A 59 -8.39 -9.31 -8.74
CA ILE A 59 -8.31 -9.79 -7.34
C ILE A 59 -7.24 -9.02 -6.57
N LEU A 60 -7.67 -8.17 -5.63
CA LEU A 60 -6.77 -7.52 -4.66
C LEU A 60 -6.70 -8.33 -3.36
N ARG A 61 -5.61 -9.07 -3.14
CA ARG A 61 -5.38 -9.81 -1.89
C ARG A 61 -4.60 -8.94 -0.89
N VAL A 62 -5.22 -8.63 0.24
CA VAL A 62 -4.59 -7.88 1.34
C VAL A 62 -4.18 -8.85 2.45
N ASN A 63 -2.88 -9.15 2.55
CA ASN A 63 -2.34 -9.97 3.62
C ASN A 63 -1.77 -9.07 4.73
N PRO A 64 -2.26 -9.16 5.98
CA PRO A 64 -1.63 -8.45 7.08
C PRO A 64 -0.22 -9.01 7.31
N LYS A 65 0.76 -8.13 7.52
CA LYS A 65 2.05 -8.54 8.07
C LYS A 65 1.85 -8.81 9.56
N VAL A 66 1.65 -10.06 9.95
CA VAL A 66 1.66 -10.46 11.35
C VAL A 66 3.12 -10.49 11.80
N ILE A 67 3.55 -9.50 12.57
CA ILE A 67 4.80 -9.58 13.33
C ILE A 67 4.40 -10.22 14.65
N LEU A 68 4.60 -11.54 14.78
CA LEU A 68 4.46 -12.21 16.05
C LEU A 68 5.64 -11.74 16.92
N GLU A 69 5.41 -10.77 17.80
CA GLU A 69 6.34 -10.51 18.90
C GLU A 69 6.40 -11.78 19.75
N GLU A 70 7.49 -12.55 19.62
CA GLU A 70 7.82 -13.63 20.54
C GLU A 70 7.90 -13.01 21.94
N THR A 71 6.81 -13.11 22.69
CA THR A 71 6.81 -12.70 24.09
C THR A 71 7.68 -13.73 24.81
N PRO A 72 8.83 -13.36 25.41
CA PRO A 72 9.58 -14.32 26.20
C PRO A 72 8.71 -14.72 27.38
N VAL A 73 8.29 -15.98 27.41
CA VAL A 73 7.61 -16.58 28.55
C VAL A 73 8.60 -16.53 29.70
N ALA A 74 8.38 -15.62 30.65
CA ALA A 74 9.16 -15.59 31.88
C ALA A 74 8.94 -16.93 32.60
N GLU A 75 9.99 -17.74 32.69
CA GLU A 75 10.02 -18.92 33.56
C GLU A 75 9.84 -18.46 35.01
N PRO A 76 8.93 -19.05 35.80
CA PRO A 76 8.75 -18.65 37.19
C PRO A 76 9.97 -19.11 38.02
N GLN A 77 10.62 -18.17 38.72
CA GLN A 77 11.52 -18.47 39.84
C GLN A 77 10.81 -18.21 41.17
#